data_AF-A0A7S4G838-F1
#
_entry.id   AF-A0A7S4G838-F1
#
_cell.length_a   1.000
_cell.length_b   1.000
_cell.length_c   1.000
_cell.angle_alpha   90.00
_cell.angle_beta   90.00
_cell.angle_gamma   90.00
#
_symmetry.space_group_name_H-M   'P 1'
#
loop_
_entity.id
_entity.type
_entity.pdbx_description
1 polymer ?
#
loop_
_entity_poly.entity_id
_entity_poly.type
_entity_poly.pdbx_seq_one_letter_code
_entity_poly.pdbx_strand_id
1 'polypeptide(L)'
;FDDGEEEVDDGIQNLDENDENALIEDQERGHIVEDEYGWRTWRSQKIRTMRTGFAAYDDVLGALDGGRWADPAPPRGTEKWPSPEWAWPEDVWPGEEIALFKTGNNGSNASDIAQGMCGTCYFLAAVQVIATYPELLRSLLADYDEEAGVYCFRFYDDEEDERLVCVDCRIPVSSEYNNGQRPLFCRSRDKGELWPVLLEKAFAKAFGSYQKVAGGFTGAALAKLLGRPERNY
;
A
#
# COMPACT_ATOMS: atom_id res chain seq x y z
N PHE A 1 -48.06 -9.83 63.48
CA PHE A 1 -48.46 -10.76 62.43
C PHE A 1 -47.18 -11.09 61.69
N ASP A 2 -46.73 -12.31 61.96
CA ASP A 2 -45.64 -12.99 61.30
C ASP A 2 -46.08 -13.34 59.86
N ASP A 3 -45.10 -13.48 58.97
CA ASP A 3 -44.99 -14.51 57.94
C ASP A 3 -43.96 -14.07 56.90
N GLY A 4 -43.02 -14.97 56.63
CA GLY A 4 -41.82 -14.77 55.83
C GLY A 4 -42.02 -14.96 54.31
N GLU A 5 -41.05 -15.66 53.72
CA GLU A 5 -40.84 -15.92 52.28
C GLU A 5 -40.10 -14.77 51.55
N GLU A 6 -39.12 -14.99 50.69
CA GLU A 6 -38.37 -16.16 50.25
C GLU A 6 -37.18 -15.59 49.45
N GLU A 7 -36.08 -16.34 49.37
CA GLU A 7 -34.99 -16.04 48.45
C GLU A 7 -35.44 -16.16 47.00
N VAL A 8 -35.04 -15.21 46.15
CA VAL A 8 -34.84 -15.45 44.72
C VAL A 8 -33.41 -15.08 44.37
N ASP A 9 -32.60 -16.13 44.23
CA ASP A 9 -31.30 -16.16 43.59
C ASP A 9 -31.52 -15.98 42.08
N ASP A 10 -31.31 -14.76 41.57
CA ASP A 10 -31.01 -14.54 40.17
C ASP A 10 -29.51 -14.28 40.05
N GLY A 11 -28.78 -15.37 39.80
CA GLY A 11 -27.37 -15.37 39.50
C GLY A 11 -27.03 -14.46 38.33
N ILE A 12 -26.61 -13.24 38.63
CA ILE A 12 -25.71 -12.47 37.79
C ILE A 12 -24.41 -12.41 38.57
N GLN A 13 -23.50 -13.33 38.23
CA GLN A 13 -22.10 -13.18 38.60
C GLN A 13 -21.67 -11.80 38.09
N ASN A 14 -21.23 -10.95 39.02
CA ASN A 14 -20.52 -9.73 38.70
C ASN A 14 -19.35 -10.09 37.78
N LEU A 15 -19.50 -9.87 36.48
CA LEU A 15 -18.36 -9.72 35.60
C LEU A 15 -17.71 -8.42 36.06
N ASP A 16 -16.54 -8.56 36.68
CA ASP A 16 -15.73 -7.46 37.20
C ASP A 16 -15.68 -6.33 36.16
N GLU A 17 -15.97 -5.09 36.58
CA GLU A 17 -15.73 -3.86 35.80
C GLU A 17 -14.25 -3.71 35.37
N ASN A 18 -13.37 -4.60 35.84
CA ASN A 18 -11.99 -4.74 35.39
C ASN A 18 -11.84 -5.50 34.05
N ASP A 19 -12.77 -6.38 33.67
CA ASP A 19 -12.69 -7.10 32.38
C ASP A 19 -13.19 -6.23 31.22
N GLU A 20 -14.16 -5.34 31.46
CA GLU A 20 -14.56 -4.35 30.45
C GLU A 20 -13.44 -3.30 30.24
N ASN A 21 -12.76 -2.85 31.30
CA ASN A 21 -11.61 -1.96 31.15
C ASN A 21 -10.39 -2.64 30.52
N ALA A 22 -10.14 -3.94 30.78
CA ALA A 22 -9.07 -4.68 30.10
C ALA A 22 -9.37 -4.91 28.60
N LEU A 23 -10.65 -5.08 28.24
CA LEU A 23 -11.08 -5.20 26.85
C LEU A 23 -11.20 -3.84 26.13
N ILE A 24 -11.32 -2.74 26.87
CA ILE A 24 -11.28 -1.36 26.34
C ILE A 24 -9.83 -0.86 26.20
N GLU A 25 -8.92 -1.22 27.11
CA GLU A 25 -7.50 -0.83 27.03
C GLU A 25 -6.71 -1.59 25.95
N ASP A 26 -7.16 -2.77 25.51
CA ASP A 26 -6.54 -3.52 24.40
C ASP A 26 -7.05 -3.06 23.01
N GLN A 27 -8.02 -2.14 22.95
CA GLN A 27 -8.64 -1.67 21.70
C GLN A 27 -8.05 -0.36 21.12
N GLU A 28 -7.11 0.30 21.81
CA GLU A 28 -6.61 1.63 21.42
C GLU A 28 -5.08 1.77 21.21
N ARG A 29 -4.28 0.70 21.24
CA ARG A 29 -2.82 0.83 21.05
C ARG A 29 -2.35 0.54 19.62
N GLY A 30 -2.77 1.40 18.70
CA GLY A 30 -1.89 1.70 17.57
C GLY A 30 -0.62 2.34 18.12
N HIS A 31 0.55 1.72 17.90
CA HIS A 31 1.81 2.25 18.41
C HIS A 31 2.71 2.66 17.25
N ILE A 32 3.38 3.77 17.47
CA ILE A 32 4.49 4.18 16.62
C ILE A 32 5.64 3.21 16.91
N VAL A 33 6.00 2.39 15.92
CA VAL A 33 7.20 1.57 15.96
C VAL A 33 8.31 2.37 15.32
N GLU A 34 9.43 2.48 16.02
CA GLU A 34 10.64 3.07 15.47
C GLU A 34 11.48 1.93 14.85
N ASP A 35 11.68 1.95 13.54
CA ASP A 35 12.54 0.95 12.88
C ASP A 35 14.03 1.22 13.13
N GLU A 36 14.90 0.33 12.61
CA GLU A 36 16.36 0.42 12.82
C GLU A 36 17.01 1.70 12.29
N TYR A 37 16.28 2.47 11.49
CA TYR A 37 16.72 3.73 10.91
C TYR A 37 16.13 4.96 11.63
N GLY A 38 15.42 4.76 12.75
CA GLY A 38 14.82 5.85 13.53
C GLY A 38 13.43 6.27 13.04
N TRP A 39 12.77 5.48 12.19
CA TRP A 39 11.50 5.87 11.57
C TRP A 39 10.28 5.43 12.34
N ARG A 40 9.40 6.39 12.60
CA ARG A 40 8.14 6.22 13.32
C ARG A 40 7.01 5.74 12.40
N THR A 41 6.81 4.44 12.28
CA THR A 41 5.71 3.82 11.52
C THR A 41 4.50 3.59 12.42
N TRP A 42 3.31 4.02 11.99
CA TRP A 42 2.08 3.76 12.76
C TRP A 42 1.59 2.34 12.49
N ARG A 43 1.85 1.40 13.40
CA ARG A 43 1.25 0.06 13.34
C ARG A 43 -0.13 0.12 13.99
N SER A 44 -1.18 -0.02 13.20
CA SER A 44 -2.52 -0.18 13.74
C SER A 44 -2.91 -1.63 13.84
N GLN A 45 -3.32 -2.09 15.03
CA GLN A 45 -4.13 -3.30 15.17
C GLN A 45 -5.55 -3.13 14.58
N LYS A 46 -5.92 -1.95 14.07
CA LYS A 46 -7.17 -1.71 13.33
C LYS A 46 -6.91 -1.53 11.84
N ILE A 47 -6.48 -2.61 11.20
CA ILE A 47 -6.73 -2.81 9.77
C ILE A 47 -8.06 -3.59 9.54
N ARG A 48 -8.88 -3.70 10.59
CA ARG A 48 -10.13 -4.47 10.58
C ARG A 48 -11.29 -3.87 9.77
N THR A 49 -11.12 -2.65 9.24
CA THR A 49 -12.19 -1.92 8.53
C THR A 49 -11.71 -1.10 7.33
N MET A 50 -10.56 -1.45 6.72
CA MET A 50 -10.21 -0.86 5.43
C MET A 50 -11.13 -1.46 4.36
N ARG A 51 -12.21 -0.76 4.01
CA ARG A 51 -12.84 -0.90 2.70
C ARG A 51 -11.84 -0.38 1.66
N THR A 52 -10.81 -1.15 1.36
CA THR A 52 -10.15 -0.98 0.07
C THR A 52 -11.22 -1.32 -0.96
N GLY A 53 -11.27 -0.61 -2.09
CA GLY A 53 -12.20 -0.95 -3.17
C GLY A 53 -11.94 -2.33 -3.80
N PHE A 54 -11.01 -3.14 -3.27
CA PHE A 54 -10.45 -4.32 -3.90
C PHE A 54 -10.25 -5.57 -3.00
N ALA A 55 -10.05 -5.44 -1.67
CA ALA A 55 -9.99 -6.50 -0.62
C ALA A 55 -9.67 -5.90 0.78
N ALA A 56 -10.30 -6.34 1.89
CA ALA A 56 -9.87 -5.88 3.22
C ALA A 56 -8.46 -6.44 3.50
N TYR A 57 -7.61 -5.73 4.24
CA TYR A 57 -6.24 -6.20 4.46
C TYR A 57 -6.17 -7.42 5.41
N ASP A 58 -7.18 -7.65 6.25
CA ASP A 58 -7.36 -8.95 6.92
C ASP A 58 -7.57 -10.10 5.91
N ASP A 59 -8.27 -9.84 4.79
CA ASP A 59 -8.41 -10.82 3.70
C ASP A 59 -7.06 -11.05 3.00
N VAL A 60 -6.20 -10.03 2.95
CA VAL A 60 -4.85 -10.11 2.37
C VAL A 60 -3.96 -11.02 3.23
N LEU A 61 -3.93 -10.81 4.55
CA LEU A 61 -3.18 -11.68 5.47
C LEU A 61 -3.76 -13.09 5.57
N GLY A 62 -5.07 -13.26 5.41
CA GLY A 62 -5.71 -14.56 5.33
C GLY A 62 -5.43 -15.35 4.05
N ALA A 63 -4.92 -14.69 3.01
CA ALA A 63 -4.69 -15.25 1.67
C ALA A 63 -3.21 -15.49 1.33
N LEU A 64 -2.33 -15.56 2.33
CA LEU A 64 -0.91 -15.86 2.13
C LEU A 64 -0.71 -17.30 1.60
N ASP A 65 0.04 -17.45 0.51
CA ASP A 65 0.49 -18.74 -0.02
C ASP A 65 2.00 -18.87 0.18
N GLY A 66 2.43 -19.90 0.90
CA GLY A 66 3.83 -20.06 1.29
C GLY A 66 4.42 -18.89 2.09
N GLY A 67 3.57 -18.08 2.74
CA GLY A 67 3.97 -16.90 3.49
C GLY A 67 4.02 -15.60 2.68
N ARG A 68 3.74 -15.62 1.37
CA ARG A 68 3.67 -14.42 0.51
C ARG A 68 2.26 -14.19 0.00
N TRP A 69 1.85 -12.94 -0.10
CA TRP A 69 0.59 -12.58 -0.74
C TRP A 69 0.76 -12.45 -2.25
N ALA A 70 -0.07 -13.16 -3.01
CA ALA A 70 -0.25 -12.92 -4.42
C ALA A 70 -1.57 -12.16 -4.63
N ASP A 71 -1.47 -10.91 -5.07
CA ASP A 71 -2.61 -10.07 -5.44
C ASP A 71 -3.53 -10.86 -6.41
N PRO A 72 -4.79 -11.14 -6.03
CA PRO A 72 -5.72 -11.88 -6.88
C PRO A 72 -6.23 -11.03 -8.05
N ALA A 73 -6.05 -9.71 -7.98
CA ALA A 73 -6.49 -8.76 -8.99
C ALA A 73 -5.41 -7.69 -9.25
N PRO A 74 -4.22 -8.08 -9.77
CA PRO A 74 -3.22 -7.11 -10.17
C PRO A 74 -3.81 -6.23 -11.30
N PRO A 75 -3.27 -5.02 -11.55
CA PRO A 75 -3.72 -4.17 -12.63
C PRO A 75 -3.91 -4.97 -13.92
N ARG A 76 -5.11 -4.91 -14.51
CA ARG A 76 -5.45 -5.73 -15.67
C ARG A 76 -4.44 -5.51 -16.81
N GLY A 77 -4.15 -6.57 -17.54
CA GLY A 77 -3.50 -6.49 -18.84
C GLY A 77 -4.24 -5.53 -19.78
N THR A 78 -3.54 -5.05 -20.80
CA THR A 78 -4.00 -3.97 -21.69
C THR A 78 -4.08 -4.46 -23.12
N GLU A 79 -4.77 -3.75 -24.02
CA GLU A 79 -4.80 -4.14 -25.44
C GLU A 79 -3.38 -4.13 -26.06
N LYS A 80 -2.53 -3.22 -25.58
CA LYS A 80 -1.11 -3.11 -25.97
C LYS A 80 -0.21 -4.15 -25.31
N TRP A 81 -0.57 -4.60 -24.10
CA TRP A 81 0.18 -5.55 -23.27
C TRP A 81 -0.79 -6.53 -22.62
N PRO A 82 -1.38 -7.47 -23.36
CA PRO A 82 -2.50 -8.28 -22.87
C PRO A 82 -2.08 -9.32 -21.83
N SER A 83 -0.79 -9.63 -21.70
CA SER A 83 -0.28 -10.65 -20.77
C SER A 83 1.13 -10.29 -20.25
N PRO A 84 1.29 -9.24 -19.41
CA PRO A 84 2.54 -9.05 -18.71
C PRO A 84 2.78 -10.26 -17.79
N GLU A 85 4.00 -10.78 -17.79
CA GLU A 85 4.43 -11.78 -16.82
C GLU A 85 4.67 -11.06 -15.49
N TRP A 86 4.26 -11.69 -14.39
CA TRP A 86 4.43 -11.12 -13.04
C TRP A 86 5.56 -11.88 -12.36
N ALA A 87 6.69 -11.20 -12.16
CA ALA A 87 7.89 -11.78 -11.56
C ALA A 87 8.15 -11.21 -10.17
N TRP A 88 8.73 -12.00 -9.28
CA TRP A 88 9.16 -11.49 -7.98
C TRP A 88 10.40 -10.60 -8.14
N PRO A 89 10.60 -9.60 -7.28
CA PRO A 89 11.76 -8.70 -7.37
C PRO A 89 13.11 -9.41 -7.47
N GLU A 90 13.26 -10.53 -6.76
CA GLU A 90 14.47 -11.35 -6.73
C GLU A 90 14.76 -12.02 -8.09
N ASP A 91 13.70 -12.33 -8.85
CA ASP A 91 13.82 -12.88 -10.21
C ASP A 91 14.14 -11.78 -11.23
N VAL A 92 13.62 -10.57 -11.02
CA VAL A 92 13.88 -9.40 -11.89
C VAL A 92 15.31 -8.89 -11.69
N TRP A 93 15.80 -8.87 -10.45
CA TRP A 93 17.12 -8.34 -10.07
C TRP A 93 17.91 -9.35 -9.24
N PRO A 94 18.36 -10.46 -9.85
CA PRO A 94 19.08 -11.50 -9.14
C PRO A 94 20.40 -10.99 -8.57
N GLY A 95 20.60 -11.20 -7.26
CA GLY A 95 21.81 -10.82 -6.53
C GLY A 95 21.90 -9.35 -6.13
N GLU A 96 20.89 -8.53 -6.46
CA GLU A 96 20.77 -7.18 -5.93
C GLU A 96 20.07 -7.22 -4.57
N GLU A 97 20.39 -6.27 -3.70
CA GLU A 97 19.59 -6.04 -2.48
C GLU A 97 18.19 -5.59 -2.90
N ILE A 98 17.14 -6.16 -2.30
CA ILE A 98 15.76 -5.77 -2.54
C ILE A 98 15.27 -5.03 -1.30
N ALA A 99 14.78 -3.80 -1.49
CA ALA A 99 14.25 -2.98 -0.40
C ALA A 99 13.17 -2.05 -0.94
N LEU A 100 12.20 -1.69 -0.09
CA LEU A 100 11.21 -0.69 -0.47
C LEU A 100 11.87 0.65 -0.81
N PHE A 101 12.82 1.08 0.04
CA PHE A 101 13.56 2.35 -0.04
C PHE A 101 15.05 2.09 0.18
N LYS A 102 15.92 2.49 -0.77
CA LYS A 102 17.38 2.26 -0.65
C LYS A 102 18.12 3.49 -0.10
N THR A 103 19.12 3.26 0.76
CA THR A 103 19.75 4.23 1.67
C THR A 103 20.80 5.17 1.04
N GLY A 104 20.53 5.70 -0.16
CA GLY A 104 21.41 6.66 -0.84
C GLY A 104 21.17 8.14 -0.50
N ASN A 105 19.95 8.53 -0.10
CA ASN A 105 19.55 9.93 0.15
C ASN A 105 18.22 10.00 0.96
N ASN A 106 18.23 9.74 2.27
CA ASN A 106 17.01 9.66 3.10
C ASN A 106 15.95 8.64 2.61
N GLY A 107 16.36 7.65 1.81
CA GLY A 107 15.53 6.54 1.38
C GLY A 107 14.72 6.75 0.10
N SER A 108 14.69 7.95 -0.50
CA SER A 108 13.98 8.15 -1.77
C SER A 108 14.56 9.32 -2.53
N ASN A 109 14.95 9.11 -3.78
CA ASN A 109 15.48 10.17 -4.62
C ASN A 109 14.62 10.31 -5.88
N ALA A 110 14.01 11.48 -6.03
CA ALA A 110 13.16 11.82 -7.18
C ALA A 110 13.87 11.58 -8.52
N SER A 111 15.19 11.78 -8.57
CA SER A 111 15.96 11.56 -9.79
C SER A 111 16.15 10.08 -10.13
N ASP A 112 15.82 9.15 -9.24
CA ASP A 112 15.94 7.72 -9.50
C ASP A 112 14.73 7.16 -10.23
N ILE A 113 13.62 7.90 -10.36
CA ILE A 113 12.48 7.44 -11.18
C ILE A 113 12.86 7.47 -12.66
N ALA A 114 12.82 6.30 -13.30
CA ALA A 114 12.90 6.13 -14.74
C ALA A 114 11.56 5.63 -15.29
N GLN A 115 10.98 6.39 -16.22
CA GLN A 115 9.77 5.98 -16.93
C GLN A 115 10.01 4.73 -17.80
N GLY A 116 9.02 3.84 -17.85
CA GLY A 116 9.00 2.71 -18.78
C GLY A 116 8.05 2.92 -19.95
N MET A 117 7.34 1.86 -20.34
CA MET A 117 6.55 1.83 -21.58
C MET A 117 5.13 2.40 -21.45
N CYS A 118 4.72 2.78 -20.23
CA CYS A 118 3.42 3.38 -19.96
C CYS A 118 3.47 4.91 -20.11
N GLY A 119 2.37 5.50 -20.60
CA GLY A 119 2.19 6.95 -20.75
C GLY A 119 1.88 7.67 -19.43
N THR A 120 2.48 7.25 -18.32
CA THR A 120 2.27 7.75 -16.95
C THR A 120 3.22 8.89 -16.57
N CYS A 121 3.88 9.54 -17.54
CA CYS A 121 4.85 10.61 -17.29
C CYS A 121 4.32 11.74 -16.40
N TYR A 122 3.05 12.13 -16.57
CA TYR A 122 2.39 13.16 -15.76
C TYR A 122 2.31 12.77 -14.28
N PHE A 123 2.03 11.49 -14.01
CA PHE A 123 1.98 10.91 -12.67
C PHE A 123 3.39 10.79 -12.09
N LEU A 124 4.34 10.23 -12.85
CA LEU A 124 5.73 10.12 -12.39
C LEU A 124 6.34 11.49 -12.08
N ALA A 125 6.01 12.53 -12.85
CA ALA A 125 6.42 13.90 -12.54
C ALA A 125 5.83 14.40 -11.21
N ALA A 126 4.56 14.11 -10.92
CA ALA A 126 3.94 14.44 -9.63
C ALA A 126 4.63 13.70 -8.47
N VAL A 127 4.90 12.40 -8.66
CA VAL A 127 5.59 11.57 -7.68
C VAL A 127 7.03 12.08 -7.44
N GLN A 128 7.75 12.52 -8.47
CA GLN A 128 9.08 13.11 -8.32
C GLN A 128 9.05 14.38 -7.46
N VAL A 129 8.03 15.23 -7.61
CA VAL A 129 7.84 16.41 -6.75
C VAL A 129 7.57 15.98 -5.31
N ILE A 130 6.75 14.96 -5.09
CA ILE A 130 6.49 14.44 -3.74
C ILE A 130 7.76 13.83 -3.12
N ALA A 131 8.56 13.12 -3.91
CA ALA A 131 9.79 12.47 -3.48
C ALA A 131 10.89 13.45 -3.04
N THR A 132 10.79 14.76 -3.34
CA THR A 132 11.67 15.76 -2.73
C THR A 132 11.35 16.04 -1.26
N TYR A 133 10.22 15.53 -0.76
CA TYR A 133 9.77 15.60 0.63
C TYR A 133 9.54 14.17 1.15
N PRO A 134 10.56 13.51 1.73
CA PRO A 134 10.47 12.10 2.14
C PRO A 134 9.28 11.78 3.04
N GLU A 135 8.94 12.67 3.98
CA GLU A 135 7.76 12.53 4.84
C GLU A 135 6.45 12.48 4.06
N LEU A 136 6.34 13.26 2.99
CA LEU A 136 5.16 13.28 2.13
C LEU A 136 5.07 12.00 1.31
N LEU A 137 6.18 11.55 0.73
CA LEU A 137 6.24 10.27 0.03
C LEU A 137 5.85 9.10 0.94
N ARG A 138 6.37 9.09 2.17
CA ARG A 138 6.04 8.09 3.19
C ARG A 138 4.57 8.15 3.60
N SER A 139 3.96 9.33 3.67
CA SER A 139 2.53 9.46 3.98
C SER A 139 1.60 8.80 2.95
N LEU A 140 2.09 8.58 1.73
CA LEU A 140 1.37 7.81 0.71
C LEU A 140 1.36 6.31 1.01
N LEU A 141 2.34 5.80 1.76
CA LEU A 141 2.40 4.41 2.20
C LEU A 141 1.57 4.28 3.48
N ALA A 142 0.36 3.75 3.33
CA ALA A 142 -0.57 3.59 4.44
C ALA A 142 -0.15 2.45 5.36
N ASP A 143 0.32 1.34 4.77
CA ASP A 143 0.82 0.17 5.49
C ASP A 143 1.64 -0.74 4.57
N TYR A 144 2.45 -1.63 5.14
CA TYR A 144 3.19 -2.64 4.40
C TYR A 144 3.68 -3.78 5.30
N ASP A 145 3.86 -4.94 4.69
CA ASP A 145 4.51 -6.11 5.26
C ASP A 145 5.48 -6.67 4.21
N GLU A 146 6.78 -6.45 4.42
CA GLU A 146 7.82 -6.87 3.46
C GLU A 146 7.98 -8.38 3.40
N GLU A 147 7.78 -9.09 4.51
CA GLU A 147 7.86 -10.55 4.56
C GLU A 147 6.71 -11.18 3.78
N ALA A 148 5.50 -10.65 3.97
CA ALA A 148 4.33 -11.04 3.19
C ALA A 148 4.36 -10.49 1.75
N GLY A 149 5.20 -9.49 1.47
CA GLY A 149 5.29 -8.83 0.16
C GLY A 149 4.07 -7.95 -0.16
N VAL A 150 3.41 -7.38 0.85
CA VAL A 150 2.18 -6.57 0.74
C VAL A 150 2.49 -5.10 0.97
N TYR A 151 1.99 -4.21 0.10
CA TYR A 151 2.19 -2.77 0.21
C TYR A 151 0.89 -2.04 -0.08
N CYS A 152 0.45 -1.17 0.83
CA CYS A 152 -0.80 -0.44 0.74
C CYS A 152 -0.56 1.05 0.62
N PHE A 153 -1.11 1.65 -0.44
CA PHE A 153 -0.96 3.07 -0.74
C PHE A 153 -2.28 3.82 -0.60
N ARG A 154 -2.17 5.09 -0.24
CA ARG A 154 -3.28 6.03 -0.11
C ARG A 154 -3.40 6.88 -1.38
N PHE A 155 -4.60 6.92 -1.92
CA PHE A 155 -5.00 7.81 -3.00
C PHE A 155 -6.32 8.49 -2.64
N TYR A 156 -6.70 9.47 -3.45
CA TYR A 156 -7.96 10.18 -3.35
C TYR A 156 -8.68 10.13 -4.70
N ASP A 157 -9.99 9.98 -4.69
CA ASP A 157 -10.79 10.06 -5.90
C ASP A 157 -11.23 11.50 -6.21
N ASP A 158 -12.07 11.64 -7.23
CA ASP A 158 -12.53 12.95 -7.70
C ASP A 158 -13.53 13.60 -6.73
N GLU A 159 -14.07 12.85 -5.76
CA GLU A 159 -14.93 13.31 -4.67
C GLU A 159 -14.14 13.64 -3.39
N GLU A 160 -12.80 13.59 -3.47
CA GLU A 160 -11.85 13.76 -2.35
C GLU A 160 -11.94 12.65 -1.29
N ASP A 161 -12.62 11.55 -1.60
CA ASP A 161 -12.71 10.40 -0.71
C ASP A 161 -11.42 9.60 -0.75
N GLU A 162 -10.94 9.23 0.44
CA GLU A 162 -9.75 8.43 0.60
C GLU A 162 -9.97 7.00 0.11
N ARG A 163 -9.00 6.52 -0.69
CA ARG A 163 -8.94 5.14 -1.19
C ARG A 163 -7.61 4.51 -0.84
N LEU A 164 -7.68 3.44 -0.06
CA LEU A 164 -6.53 2.58 0.22
C LEU A 164 -6.44 1.47 -0.81
N VAL A 165 -5.25 1.21 -1.32
CA VAL A 165 -5.01 0.23 -2.39
C VAL A 165 -3.78 -0.60 -2.07
N CYS A 166 -4.01 -1.88 -1.81
CA CYS A 166 -2.96 -2.85 -1.53
C CYS A 166 -2.53 -3.61 -2.80
N VAL A 167 -1.23 -3.79 -2.96
CA VAL A 167 -0.58 -4.50 -4.06
C VAL A 167 0.53 -5.41 -3.53
N ASP A 168 0.74 -6.54 -4.19
CA ASP A 168 1.91 -7.38 -3.88
C ASP A 168 3.18 -6.78 -4.50
N CYS A 169 4.35 -7.35 -4.19
CA CYS A 169 5.62 -6.91 -4.76
C CYS A 169 5.95 -7.48 -6.16
N ARG A 170 5.09 -8.29 -6.78
CA ARG A 170 5.34 -8.81 -8.13
C ARG A 170 5.35 -7.68 -9.14
N ILE A 171 6.29 -7.74 -10.07
CA ILE A 171 6.57 -6.68 -11.03
C ILE A 171 6.11 -7.14 -12.42
N PRO A 172 5.38 -6.31 -13.18
CA PRO A 172 5.04 -6.63 -14.55
C PRO A 172 6.30 -6.53 -15.42
N VAL A 173 6.69 -7.66 -16.01
CA VAL A 173 7.80 -7.80 -16.95
C VAL A 173 7.28 -8.32 -18.29
N SER A 174 8.13 -8.25 -19.31
CA SER A 174 7.84 -8.87 -20.60
C SER A 174 9.00 -9.77 -20.99
N SER A 175 8.70 -11.01 -21.33
CA SER A 175 9.66 -11.99 -21.84
C SER A 175 10.34 -11.54 -23.15
N GLU A 176 9.71 -10.63 -23.89
CA GLU A 176 10.26 -10.05 -25.12
C GLU A 176 11.33 -8.97 -24.87
N TYR A 177 11.30 -8.31 -23.71
CA TYR A 177 12.18 -7.19 -23.40
C TYR A 177 13.24 -7.58 -22.37
N ASN A 178 14.52 -7.43 -22.72
CA ASN A 178 15.67 -7.74 -21.86
C ASN A 178 15.58 -9.15 -21.21
N ASN A 179 15.10 -10.15 -21.96
CA ASN A 179 14.92 -11.53 -21.48
C ASN A 179 14.08 -11.63 -20.19
N GLY A 180 13.08 -10.76 -20.00
CA GLY A 180 12.26 -10.72 -18.78
C GLY A 180 12.92 -10.04 -17.58
N GLN A 181 14.16 -9.56 -17.70
CA GLN A 181 14.95 -9.06 -16.56
C GLN A 181 14.75 -7.56 -16.26
N ARG A 182 13.68 -6.93 -16.78
CA ARG A 182 13.40 -5.52 -16.51
C ARG A 182 11.91 -5.25 -16.33
N PRO A 183 11.55 -4.33 -15.41
CA PRO A 183 10.18 -3.82 -15.31
C PRO A 183 9.70 -3.23 -16.63
N LEU A 184 8.47 -3.55 -17.01
CA LEU A 184 7.83 -3.06 -18.24
C LEU A 184 7.48 -1.57 -18.14
N PHE A 185 7.11 -1.11 -16.95
CA PHE A 185 6.70 0.27 -16.67
C PHE A 185 7.79 1.02 -15.91
N CYS A 186 7.42 1.95 -15.01
CA CYS A 186 8.43 2.71 -14.30
C CYS A 186 9.35 1.79 -13.46
N ARG A 187 10.51 2.32 -13.08
CA ARG A 187 11.45 1.66 -12.18
C ARG A 187 12.33 2.70 -11.50
N SER A 188 12.99 2.30 -10.41
CA SER A 188 14.15 3.04 -9.92
C SER A 188 15.38 2.82 -10.83
N ARG A 189 16.28 3.80 -10.83
CA ARG A 189 17.64 3.70 -11.40
C ARG A 189 18.54 2.90 -10.48
N ASP A 190 18.25 2.88 -9.18
CA ASP A 190 18.82 1.94 -8.24
C ASP A 190 18.04 0.61 -8.33
N LYS A 191 18.70 -0.45 -8.80
CA LYS A 191 18.04 -1.73 -9.01
C LYS A 191 17.61 -2.33 -7.68
N GLY A 192 16.43 -2.94 -7.62
CA GLY A 192 15.93 -3.53 -6.38
C GLY A 192 15.26 -2.54 -5.42
N GLU A 193 15.24 -1.24 -5.73
CA GLU A 193 14.40 -0.27 -5.03
C GLU A 193 12.95 -0.31 -5.56
N LEU A 194 12.01 -0.66 -4.68
CA LEU A 194 10.65 -1.05 -5.11
C LEU A 194 9.64 0.10 -5.15
N TRP A 195 9.80 1.14 -4.33
CA TRP A 195 8.75 2.14 -4.14
C TRP A 195 8.20 2.76 -5.44
N PRO A 196 8.98 3.07 -6.50
CA PRO A 196 8.40 3.67 -7.71
C PRO A 196 7.49 2.68 -8.43
N VAL A 197 7.96 1.44 -8.57
CA VAL A 197 7.27 0.33 -9.25
C VAL A 197 5.94 0.04 -8.54
N LEU A 198 5.96 -0.02 -7.21
CA LEU A 198 4.79 -0.38 -6.42
C LEU A 198 3.79 0.77 -6.36
N LEU A 199 4.25 2.01 -6.27
CA LEU A 199 3.38 3.18 -6.28
C LEU A 199 2.66 3.35 -7.63
N GLU A 200 3.36 3.17 -8.75
CA GLU A 200 2.73 3.19 -10.08
C GLU A 200 1.75 2.02 -10.27
N LYS A 201 2.11 0.82 -9.78
CA LYS A 201 1.22 -0.35 -9.79
C LYS A 201 -0.06 -0.11 -9.00
N ALA A 202 0.06 0.43 -7.79
CA ALA A 202 -1.08 0.75 -6.95
C ALA A 202 -1.95 1.84 -7.59
N PHE A 203 -1.36 2.85 -8.23
CA PHE A 203 -2.09 3.87 -8.98
C PHE A 203 -2.86 3.27 -10.16
N ALA A 204 -2.22 2.40 -10.95
CA ALA A 204 -2.87 1.68 -12.04
C ALA A 204 -4.03 0.79 -11.55
N LYS A 205 -3.89 0.15 -10.37
CA LYS A 205 -4.96 -0.63 -9.73
C LYS A 205 -6.13 0.27 -9.30
N ALA A 206 -5.83 1.37 -8.62
CA ALA A 206 -6.80 2.33 -8.09
C ALA A 206 -7.70 2.93 -9.19
N PHE A 207 -7.09 3.27 -10.33
CA PHE A 207 -7.75 4.00 -11.42
C PHE A 207 -7.96 3.13 -12.69
N GLY A 208 -7.86 1.81 -12.53
CA GLY A 208 -8.45 0.80 -13.42
C GLY A 208 -7.47 -0.11 -14.17
N SER A 209 -6.43 0.42 -14.81
CA SER A 209 -5.33 -0.36 -15.42
C SER A 209 -4.22 0.58 -15.90
N TYR A 210 -3.04 0.05 -16.22
CA TYR A 210 -1.94 0.84 -16.80
C TYR A 210 -2.35 1.60 -18.08
N GLN A 211 -3.18 1.01 -18.95
CA GLN A 211 -3.66 1.71 -20.16
C GLN A 211 -4.65 2.83 -19.83
N LYS A 212 -5.52 2.64 -18.84
CA LYS A 212 -6.50 3.67 -18.45
C LYS A 212 -5.84 4.90 -17.83
N VAL A 213 -4.72 4.71 -17.13
CA VAL A 213 -3.96 5.80 -16.54
C VAL A 213 -2.91 6.38 -17.49
N ALA A 214 -2.84 5.94 -18.74
CA ALA A 214 -1.91 6.48 -19.73
C ALA A 214 -2.46 7.80 -20.31
N GLY A 215 -1.68 8.88 -20.15
CA GLY A 215 -2.07 10.23 -20.55
C GLY A 215 -2.90 10.93 -19.48
N GLY A 216 -2.42 12.09 -19.01
CA GLY A 216 -3.08 12.86 -17.96
C GLY A 216 -2.32 14.15 -17.63
N PHE A 217 -2.78 14.84 -16.59
CA PHE A 217 -2.20 16.11 -16.14
C PHE A 217 -1.56 15.96 -14.75
N THR A 218 -0.37 16.55 -14.57
CA THR A 218 0.38 16.47 -13.31
C THR A 218 -0.40 17.04 -12.12
N GLY A 219 -1.20 18.10 -12.33
CA GLY A 219 -2.08 18.67 -11.31
C GLY A 219 -3.13 17.67 -10.80
N ALA A 220 -3.79 16.96 -11.73
CA ALA A 220 -4.75 15.92 -11.40
C ALA A 220 -4.09 14.73 -10.68
N ALA A 221 -2.86 14.36 -11.06
CA ALA A 221 -2.10 13.33 -10.33
C ALA A 221 -1.76 13.76 -8.90
N LEU A 222 -1.34 15.02 -8.69
CA LEU A 222 -1.09 15.56 -7.36
C LEU A 222 -2.36 15.57 -6.50
N ALA A 223 -3.52 15.94 -7.08
CA ALA A 223 -4.80 15.88 -6.37
C ALA A 223 -5.11 14.45 -5.90
N LYS A 224 -4.93 13.45 -6.77
CA LYS A 224 -5.12 12.02 -6.44
C LYS A 224 -4.13 11.49 -5.40
N LEU A 225 -2.97 12.13 -5.23
CA LEU A 225 -1.95 11.73 -4.23
C LEU A 225 -2.14 12.45 -2.89
N LEU A 226 -2.62 13.70 -2.92
CA LEU A 226 -2.61 14.60 -1.76
C LEU A 226 -3.99 14.95 -1.20
N GLY A 227 -5.07 14.58 -1.89
CA GLY A 227 -6.45 14.87 -1.47
C GLY A 227 -6.75 16.36 -1.45
N ARG A 228 -6.10 17.14 -2.33
CA ARG A 228 -6.32 18.59 -2.45
C ARG A 228 -6.76 18.94 -3.87
N PRO A 229 -7.80 19.78 -4.04
CA PRO A 229 -8.31 20.11 -5.36
C PRO A 229 -7.28 20.88 -6.18
N GLU A 230 -7.29 20.66 -7.49
CA GLU A 230 -6.51 21.45 -8.43
C GLU A 230 -6.93 22.91 -8.36
N ARG A 231 -6.02 23.81 -7.94
CA ARG A 231 -6.18 25.23 -8.19
C ARG A 231 -5.52 25.54 -9.51
N ASN A 232 -6.32 25.59 -10.57
CA ASN A 232 -5.91 26.15 -11.85
C ASN A 232 -5.59 27.64 -11.62
N TYR A 233 -4.33 28.03 -11.83
CA TYR A 233 -3.86 29.42 -11.78
C TYR A 233 -3.85 30.04 -13.17
#